data_AF-A0A1E5PDJ3-F1
#
_entry.id   AF-A0A1E5PDJ3-F1
#
_cell.length_a   1.000
_cell.length_b   1.000
_cell.length_c   1.000
_cell.angle_alpha   90.00
_cell.angle_beta   90.00
_cell.angle_gamma   90.00
#
_symmetry.space_group_name_H-M   'P 1'
#
loop_
_entity.id
_entity.type
_entity.pdbx_description
1 polymer ?
#
loop_
_entity_poly.entity_id
_entity_poly.type
_entity_poly.pdbx_seq_one_letter_code
_entity_poly.pdbx_strand_id
1 'polypeptide(L)'
;MWTGPRAVLWAGPAALACGAVLCVIGWYGVSGERFAERQLPYLASCTVPGAALIVAGAVFLARVGPAWAATEKNAAAEPLEVPAPPPSARGPLVRIPGGTLLHRPDCPLVAGKPGAAPPDDASGLGLCPVCEPPAPDEPPASSPGA
;
A
#
# COMPACT_ATOMS: atom_id res chain seq x y z
N MET A 1 24.46 22.28 4.83
CA MET A 1 23.50 21.57 5.69
C MET A 1 22.76 20.56 4.81
N TRP A 2 23.16 19.29 4.88
CA TRP A 2 22.67 18.20 4.01
C TRP A 2 21.84 17.23 4.86
N THR A 3 20.85 17.75 5.59
CA THR A 3 19.98 16.96 6.48
C THR A 3 18.63 16.79 5.81
N GLY A 4 18.61 16.00 4.73
CA GLY A 4 17.36 15.57 4.07
C GLY A 4 17.23 14.05 4.09
N PRO A 5 16.03 13.50 3.82
CA PRO A 5 15.81 12.05 3.75
C PRO A 5 16.77 11.35 2.76
N ARG A 6 17.24 12.09 1.74
CA ARG A 6 18.27 11.64 0.80
C ARG A 6 19.60 11.30 1.48
N ALA A 7 20.02 12.06 2.50
CA ALA A 7 21.28 11.81 3.20
C ALA A 7 21.25 10.48 3.98
N VAL A 8 20.09 10.11 4.53
CA VAL A 8 19.88 8.82 5.22
C VAL A 8 19.96 7.67 4.23
N LEU A 9 19.42 7.83 3.01
CA LEU A 9 19.52 6.81 1.95
C LEU A 9 20.96 6.55 1.51
N TRP A 10 21.79 7.60 1.45
CA TRP A 10 23.20 7.46 1.08
C TRP A 10 24.08 6.91 2.20
N ALA A 11 23.63 6.92 3.45
CA ALA A 11 24.46 6.52 4.60
C ALA A 11 24.94 5.06 4.52
N GLY A 12 24.05 4.12 4.20
CA GLY A 12 24.39 2.69 4.08
C GLY A 12 25.39 2.39 2.96
N PRO A 13 25.10 2.80 1.70
CA PRO A 13 26.02 2.63 0.58
C PRO A 13 27.36 3.36 0.78
N ALA A 14 27.35 4.57 1.37
CA ALA A 14 28.57 5.31 1.65
C ALA A 14 29.43 4.61 2.71
N ALA A 15 28.82 4.06 3.77
CA ALA A 15 29.53 3.27 4.77
C ALA A 15 30.17 2.01 4.17
N LEU A 16 29.44 1.28 3.31
CA LEU A 16 29.97 0.11 2.60
C LEU A 16 31.16 0.48 1.71
N ALA A 17 31.01 1.53 0.89
CA ALA A 17 32.06 1.98 -0.02
C ALA A 17 33.30 2.45 0.74
N CYS A 18 33.12 3.26 1.79
CA CYS A 18 34.22 3.73 2.64
C CYS A 18 34.94 2.56 3.32
N GLY A 19 34.20 1.60 3.87
CA GLY A 19 34.76 0.40 4.49
C GLY A 19 35.55 -0.46 3.50
N ALA A 20 35.03 -0.65 2.28
CA ALA A 20 35.73 -1.37 1.22
C ALA A 20 37.05 -0.69 0.81
N VAL A 21 37.03 0.64 0.66
CA VAL A 21 38.24 1.43 0.37
C VAL A 21 39.28 1.28 1.49
N LEU A 22 38.87 1.35 2.76
CA LEU A 22 39.77 1.15 3.90
C LEU A 22 40.39 -0.25 3.92
N CYS A 23 39.61 -1.29 3.62
CA CYS A 23 40.14 -2.66 3.50
C CYS A 23 41.18 -2.77 2.37
N VAL A 24 40.94 -2.15 1.21
CA VAL A 24 41.92 -2.13 0.10
C VAL A 24 43.20 -1.39 0.48
N ILE A 25 43.09 -0.24 1.14
CA ILE A 25 44.25 0.51 1.63
C ILE A 25 45.04 -0.31 2.66
N GLY A 26 44.34 -0.97 3.59
CA GLY A 26 44.95 -1.85 4.59
C GLY A 26 45.70 -3.02 3.96
N TRP A 27 45.08 -3.68 2.97
CA TRP A 27 45.69 -4.75 2.19
C TRP A 27 46.96 -4.28 1.47
N TYR A 28 46.91 -3.12 0.83
CA TYR A 28 48.05 -2.54 0.13
C TYR A 28 49.21 -2.24 1.10
N GLY A 29 48.90 -1.67 2.26
CA GLY A 29 49.90 -1.40 3.31
C GLY A 29 50.58 -2.67 3.83
N VAL A 30 49.80 -3.71 4.16
CA VAL A 30 50.33 -5.01 4.61
C VAL A 30 51.20 -5.66 3.53
N SER A 31 50.78 -5.59 2.26
CA SER A 31 51.50 -6.21 1.13
C SER A 31 52.87 -5.57 0.87
N GLY A 32 53.04 -4.29 1.21
CA GLY A 32 54.30 -3.57 1.07
C GLY A 32 55.30 -3.77 2.21
N GLU A 33 54.87 -4.39 3.32
CA GLU A 33 55.66 -4.49 4.54
C GLU A 33 56.14 -5.93 4.78
N ARG A 34 57.44 -6.09 5.01
CA ARG A 34 58.10 -7.40 5.08
C ARG A 34 58.19 -7.93 6.51
N PHE A 35 58.05 -7.06 7.50
CA PHE A 35 58.10 -7.43 8.91
C PHE A 35 56.69 -7.52 9.48
N ALA A 36 56.30 -8.68 9.98
CA ALA A 36 54.97 -8.92 10.56
C ALA A 36 54.65 -7.94 11.72
N GLU A 37 55.65 -7.56 12.50
CA GLU A 37 55.54 -6.56 13.57
C GLU A 37 55.02 -5.21 13.07
N ARG A 38 55.42 -4.83 11.86
CA ARG A 38 55.01 -3.59 11.18
C ARG A 38 53.70 -3.75 10.40
N GLN A 39 53.16 -4.96 10.27
CA GLN A 39 51.85 -5.21 9.66
C GLN A 39 50.69 -4.94 10.61
N LEU A 40 50.88 -5.15 11.93
CA LEU A 40 49.84 -4.95 12.96
C LEU A 40 49.19 -3.55 12.92
N PRO A 41 49.95 -2.44 12.74
CA PRO A 41 49.37 -1.10 12.62
C PRO A 41 48.41 -0.94 11.43
N TYR A 42 48.71 -1.52 10.27
CA TYR A 42 47.85 -1.42 9.08
C TYR A 42 46.54 -2.21 9.25
N LEU A 43 46.61 -3.39 9.89
CA LEU A 43 45.40 -4.17 10.20
C LEU A 43 44.50 -3.44 11.19
N ALA A 44 45.10 -2.88 12.25
CA ALA A 44 44.37 -2.15 13.28
C ALA A 44 43.74 -0.84 12.76
N SER A 45 44.45 -0.09 11.91
CA SER A 45 44.01 1.23 11.44
C SER A 45 43.11 1.22 10.22
N CYS A 46 43.20 0.20 9.35
CA CYS A 46 42.47 0.19 8.08
C CYS A 46 41.48 -0.98 7.99
N THR A 47 41.92 -2.20 8.31
CA THR A 47 41.11 -3.41 8.06
C THR A 47 40.03 -3.62 9.10
N VAL A 48 40.34 -3.50 10.39
CA VAL A 48 39.35 -3.60 11.48
C VAL A 48 38.24 -2.55 11.34
N PRO A 49 38.54 -1.24 11.23
CA PRO A 49 37.50 -0.24 11.04
C PRO A 49 36.80 -0.36 9.68
N GLY A 50 37.51 -0.77 8.62
CA GLY A 50 36.91 -1.03 7.32
C GLY A 50 35.86 -2.14 7.36
N ALA A 51 36.20 -3.28 7.99
CA ALA A 51 35.26 -4.38 8.21
C ALA A 51 34.06 -3.96 9.08
N ALA A 52 34.30 -3.18 10.14
CA ALA A 52 33.23 -2.64 10.98
C ALA A 52 32.26 -1.75 10.19
N LEU A 53 32.76 -0.88 9.32
CA LEU A 53 31.94 -0.04 8.45
C LEU A 53 31.14 -0.86 7.43
N ILE A 54 31.73 -1.92 6.87
CA ILE A 54 31.03 -2.82 5.94
C ILE A 54 29.85 -3.49 6.65
N VAL A 55 30.08 -4.05 7.84
CA VAL A 55 29.03 -4.71 8.64
C VAL A 55 27.94 -3.70 9.04
N ALA A 56 28.33 -2.53 9.54
CA ALA A 56 27.38 -1.49 9.93
C ALA A 56 26.52 -1.03 8.74
N GLY A 57 27.13 -0.79 7.57
CA GLY A 57 26.44 -0.41 6.35
C GLY A 57 25.47 -1.49 5.86
N ALA A 58 25.88 -2.76 5.88
CA ALA A 58 25.03 -3.89 5.52
C ALA A 58 23.84 -4.05 6.47
N VAL A 59 24.06 -3.97 7.79
CA VAL A 59 22.98 -4.02 8.79
C VAL A 59 22.03 -2.83 8.63
N PHE A 60 22.55 -1.63 8.41
CA PHE A 60 21.73 -0.45 8.17
C PHE A 60 20.83 -0.63 6.93
N LEU A 61 21.40 -1.09 5.82
CA LEU A 61 20.64 -1.41 4.61
C LEU A 61 19.63 -2.54 4.83
N ALA A 62 19.93 -3.57 5.60
CA ALA A 62 18.98 -4.65 5.89
C ALA A 62 17.81 -4.18 6.76
N ARG A 63 18.05 -3.25 7.70
CA ARG A 63 17.04 -2.75 8.66
C ARG A 63 16.17 -1.64 8.08
N VAL A 64 16.78 -0.70 7.36
CA VAL A 64 16.11 0.51 6.82
C VAL A 64 15.68 0.28 5.37
N GLY A 65 16.35 -0.64 4.68
CA GLY A 65 16.09 -1.13 3.32
C GLY A 65 14.62 -1.29 2.95
N PRO A 66 13.92 -2.19 3.66
CA PRO A 66 12.53 -2.49 3.37
C PRO A 66 11.59 -1.30 3.60
N ALA A 67 11.88 -0.47 4.62
CA ALA A 67 11.06 0.68 4.98
C ALA A 67 11.11 1.80 3.92
N TRP A 68 12.28 2.06 3.32
CA TRP A 68 12.38 3.02 2.22
C TRP A 68 11.74 2.50 0.94
N ALA A 69 11.95 1.22 0.61
CA ALA A 69 11.37 0.61 -0.59
C ALA A 69 9.83 0.55 -0.52
N ALA A 70 9.26 0.37 0.67
CA ALA A 70 7.82 0.47 0.90
C ALA A 70 7.31 1.91 0.71
N THR A 71 8.05 2.91 1.21
CA THR A 71 7.70 4.33 1.01
C THR A 71 7.69 4.72 -0.47
N GLU A 72 8.67 4.28 -1.26
CA GLU A 72 8.70 4.56 -2.71
C GLU A 72 7.54 3.87 -3.45
N LYS A 73 7.22 2.62 -3.11
CA LYS A 73 6.06 1.93 -3.69
C LYS A 73 4.74 2.64 -3.38
N ASN A 74 4.58 3.15 -2.17
CA ASN A 74 3.39 3.90 -1.77
C ASN A 74 3.32 5.29 -2.42
N ALA A 75 4.46 5.92 -2.70
CA ALA A 75 4.50 7.20 -3.42
C ALA A 75 4.23 7.04 -4.92
N ALA A 76 4.63 5.91 -5.52
CA ALA A 76 4.29 5.56 -6.90
C ALA A 76 2.84 5.05 -7.04
N ALA A 77 2.26 4.56 -5.96
CA ALA A 77 0.82 4.41 -5.82
C ALA A 77 0.22 5.76 -5.41
N GLU A 78 0.29 6.76 -6.30
CA GLU A 78 -0.73 7.80 -6.28
C GLU A 78 -2.08 7.08 -6.23
N PRO A 79 -3.00 7.43 -5.31
CA PRO A 79 -4.35 6.91 -5.39
C PRO A 79 -4.85 7.31 -6.78
N LEU A 80 -5.04 6.32 -7.65
CA LEU A 80 -6.06 6.46 -8.67
C LEU A 80 -7.27 6.89 -7.87
N GLU A 81 -7.67 8.15 -8.04
CA GLU A 81 -8.86 8.69 -7.43
C GLU A 81 -9.97 7.76 -7.87
N VAL A 82 -10.34 6.84 -6.98
CA VAL A 82 -11.45 5.94 -7.21
C VAL A 82 -12.60 6.91 -7.31
N PRO A 83 -13.23 7.08 -8.49
CA PRO A 83 -14.34 7.98 -8.61
C PRO A 83 -15.31 7.58 -7.52
N ALA A 84 -15.76 8.56 -6.71
CA ALA A 84 -16.78 8.31 -5.71
C ALA A 84 -17.84 7.39 -6.33
N PRO A 85 -18.25 6.29 -5.67
CA PRO A 85 -19.18 5.34 -6.26
C PRO A 85 -20.33 6.13 -6.87
N PRO A 86 -20.70 5.87 -8.14
CA PRO A 86 -21.63 6.71 -8.87
C PRO A 86 -22.90 6.88 -8.02
N PRO A 87 -23.63 8.02 -8.12
CA PRO A 87 -24.84 8.34 -7.33
C PRO A 87 -26.04 7.38 -7.52
N SER A 88 -25.75 6.18 -8.03
CA SER A 88 -26.57 5.01 -8.32
C SER A 88 -27.33 4.37 -7.15
N ALA A 89 -27.19 4.84 -5.91
CA ALA A 89 -27.88 4.26 -4.75
C ALA A 89 -29.21 4.97 -4.36
N ARG A 90 -29.65 6.03 -5.08
CA ARG A 90 -30.74 6.91 -4.60
C ARG A 90 -32.01 6.96 -5.46
N GLY A 91 -32.18 6.07 -6.44
CA GLY A 91 -33.43 5.99 -7.20
C GLY A 91 -34.44 5.02 -6.57
N PRO A 92 -35.75 5.23 -6.76
CA PRO A 92 -36.78 4.31 -6.28
C PRO A 92 -36.57 2.89 -6.85
N LEU A 93 -36.86 1.87 -6.04
CA LEU A 93 -36.77 0.47 -6.46
C LEU A 93 -37.71 0.20 -7.64
N VAL A 94 -37.25 -0.66 -8.55
CA VAL A 94 -38.00 -1.03 -9.75
C VAL A 94 -38.23 -2.53 -9.81
N ARG A 95 -39.31 -2.93 -10.47
CA ARG A 95 -39.63 -4.33 -10.78
C ARG A 95 -39.83 -4.49 -12.28
N ILE A 96 -39.55 -5.71 -12.76
CA ILE A 96 -39.92 -6.12 -14.12
C ILE A 96 -41.36 -6.64 -14.08
N PRO A 97 -42.21 -6.39 -15.10
CA PRO A 97 -43.57 -6.92 -15.15
C PRO A 97 -43.55 -8.46 -15.07
N GLY A 98 -44.33 -9.03 -14.15
CA GLY A 98 -44.35 -10.48 -13.87
C GLY A 98 -43.19 -11.00 -13.01
N GLY A 99 -42.24 -10.16 -12.61
CA GLY A 99 -41.16 -10.52 -11.68
C GLY A 99 -41.58 -10.46 -10.21
N THR A 100 -40.93 -11.26 -9.38
CA THR A 100 -41.14 -11.32 -7.92
C THR A 100 -40.07 -10.58 -7.12
N LEU A 101 -39.12 -9.92 -7.80
CA LEU A 101 -37.98 -9.27 -7.18
C LEU A 101 -37.96 -7.76 -7.41
N LEU A 102 -37.57 -7.03 -6.37
CA LEU A 102 -37.23 -5.60 -6.40
C LEU A 102 -35.75 -5.44 -6.72
N HIS A 103 -35.46 -4.47 -7.57
CA HIS A 103 -34.12 -4.18 -8.06
C HIS A 103 -33.77 -2.71 -7.86
N ARG A 104 -32.46 -2.45 -7.73
CA ARG A 104 -31.93 -1.10 -7.92
C ARG A 104 -32.13 -0.68 -9.39
N PRO A 105 -32.44 0.59 -9.71
CA PRO A 105 -32.70 1.04 -11.08
C PRO A 105 -31.55 0.78 -12.07
N ASP A 106 -30.33 0.63 -11.58
CA ASP A 106 -29.13 0.32 -12.36
C ASP A 106 -28.71 -1.16 -12.28
N CYS A 107 -29.55 -2.04 -11.73
CA CYS A 107 -29.28 -3.48 -11.70
C CYS A 107 -29.10 -4.00 -13.14
N PRO A 108 -28.02 -4.76 -13.44
CA PRO A 108 -27.77 -5.27 -14.79
C PRO A 108 -28.87 -6.22 -15.31
N LEU A 109 -29.70 -6.77 -14.42
CA LEU A 109 -30.85 -7.60 -14.79
C LEU A 109 -32.06 -6.79 -15.29
N VAL A 110 -32.08 -5.48 -14.98
CA VAL A 110 -33.13 -4.52 -15.36
C VAL A 110 -32.64 -3.58 -16.45
N ALA A 111 -31.34 -3.29 -16.49
CA ALA A 111 -30.72 -2.47 -17.51
C ALA A 111 -31.09 -2.98 -18.92
N GLY A 112 -31.77 -2.13 -19.70
CA GLY A 112 -32.18 -2.45 -21.07
C GLY A 112 -33.44 -3.31 -21.22
N LYS A 113 -34.16 -3.63 -20.13
CA LYS A 113 -35.44 -4.37 -20.20
C LYS A 113 -36.62 -3.41 -20.33
N PRO A 114 -37.46 -3.53 -21.38
CA PRO A 114 -38.67 -2.73 -21.49
C PRO A 114 -39.66 -3.12 -20.39
N GLY A 115 -40.20 -2.11 -19.69
CA GLY A 115 -41.23 -2.29 -18.66
C GLY A 115 -40.74 -2.25 -17.22
N ALA A 116 -39.44 -2.04 -16.96
CA ALA A 116 -38.93 -1.76 -15.63
C ALA A 116 -39.59 -0.49 -15.04
N ALA A 117 -40.40 -0.67 -14.01
CA ALA A 117 -41.17 0.42 -13.40
C ALA A 117 -41.23 0.24 -11.88
N PRO A 118 -41.51 1.31 -11.11
CA PRO A 118 -41.80 1.18 -9.69
C PRO A 118 -42.93 0.15 -9.43
N PRO A 119 -42.85 -0.64 -8.36
CA PRO A 119 -43.94 -1.51 -7.96
C PRO A 119 -45.17 -0.68 -7.53
N ASP A 120 -46.37 -1.11 -7.93
CA ASP A 120 -47.62 -0.53 -7.42
C ASP A 120 -47.86 -0.95 -5.95
N ASP A 121 -47.43 -2.16 -5.61
CA ASP A 121 -47.36 -2.71 -4.26
C ASP A 121 -46.06 -3.50 -4.10
N ALA A 122 -45.29 -3.20 -3.05
CA ALA A 122 -44.04 -3.88 -2.72
C ALA A 122 -44.26 -5.12 -1.83
N SER A 123 -45.47 -5.30 -1.30
CA SER A 123 -45.83 -6.39 -0.39
C SER A 123 -45.66 -7.74 -1.07
N GLY A 124 -44.87 -8.63 -0.46
CA GLY A 124 -44.62 -9.97 -0.98
C GLY A 124 -43.58 -10.07 -2.11
N LEU A 125 -42.92 -8.97 -2.48
CA LEU A 125 -41.77 -8.99 -3.39
C LEU A 125 -40.46 -9.19 -2.60
N GLY A 126 -39.58 -10.04 -3.13
CA GLY A 126 -38.25 -10.26 -2.57
C GLY A 126 -37.25 -9.19 -3.00
N LEU A 127 -36.17 -8.99 -2.24
CA LEU A 127 -35.05 -8.15 -2.66
C LEU A 127 -34.13 -8.96 -3.58
N CYS A 128 -33.71 -8.38 -4.70
CA CYS A 128 -32.82 -9.07 -5.63
C CYS A 128 -31.44 -9.32 -4.98
N PRO A 129 -30.94 -10.57 -4.93
CA PRO A 129 -29.64 -10.89 -4.33
C PRO A 129 -28.45 -10.41 -5.18
N VAL A 130 -28.68 -10.00 -6.43
CA VAL A 130 -27.61 -9.57 -7.35
C VAL A 130 -27.26 -8.10 -7.15
N CYS A 131 -28.26 -7.25 -6.85
CA CYS A 131 -28.02 -5.82 -6.61
C CYS A 131 -28.27 -5.40 -5.16
N GLU A 132 -28.62 -6.34 -4.28
CA GLU A 132 -28.85 -6.16 -2.84
C GLU A 132 -29.50 -4.80 -2.49
N PRO A 133 -30.72 -4.54 -2.99
CA PRO A 133 -31.36 -3.25 -2.79
C PRO A 133 -31.70 -3.06 -1.30
N PRO A 134 -31.69 -1.80 -0.80
CA PRO A 134 -32.16 -1.51 0.54
C PRO A 134 -33.61 -1.95 0.70
N ALA A 135 -34.00 -2.37 1.90
CA ALA A 135 -35.40 -2.65 2.19
C ALA A 135 -36.24 -1.39 1.92
N PRO A 136 -37.44 -1.50 1.32
CA PRO A 136 -38.32 -0.36 1.18
C PRO A 136 -38.60 0.23 2.56
N ASP A 137 -38.53 1.55 2.70
CA ASP A 137 -38.79 2.24 3.96
C ASP A 137 -40.19 1.83 4.46
N GLU A 138 -40.24 1.16 5.61
CA GLU A 138 -41.49 0.81 6.27
C GLU A 138 -42.22 2.10 6.63
N PRO A 139 -43.48 2.30 6.22
CA PRO A 139 -44.22 3.50 6.60
C PRO A 139 -44.29 3.58 8.14
N PRO A 140 -44.14 4.77 8.75
CA PRO A 140 -44.11 4.90 10.19
C PRO A 140 -45.38 4.28 10.79
N ALA A 141 -45.20 3.28 11.64
CA ALA A 141 -46.28 2.61 12.35
C ALA A 141 -47.18 3.68 13.00
N SER A 142 -48.44 3.72 12.57
CA SER A 142 -49.47 4.56 13.18
C SER A 142 -49.56 4.27 14.67
N SER A 143 -49.18 5.24 15.50
CA SER A 143 -49.28 5.14 16.96
C SER A 143 -50.74 4.87 17.36
N PRO A 144 -51.02 3.93 18.30
CA PRO A 144 -52.36 3.78 18.82
C PRO A 144 -52.70 5.02 19.67
N GLY A 145 -53.77 5.70 19.28
CA GLY A 145 -54.29 6.89 19.96
C GLY A 145 -55.06 6.55 21.23
N ALA A 146 -54.92 7.48 22.19
CA ALA A 146 -55.82 7.88 23.29
C ALA A 146 -56.49 6.81 24.16
#